data_AF-A0A124IXR1-F1
#
_entry.id   AF-A0A124IXR1-F1
#
_cell.length_a   1.000
_cell.length_b   1.000
_cell.length_c   1.000
_cell.angle_alpha   90.00
_cell.angle_beta   90.00
_cell.angle_gamma   90.00
#
_symmetry.space_group_name_H-M   'P 1'
#
loop_
_entity.id
_entity.type
_entity.pdbx_description
1 polymer ?
#
loop_
_entity_poly.entity_id
_entity_poly.type
_entity_poly.pdbx_seq_one_letter_code
_entity_poly.pdbx_strand_id
1 'polypeptide(L)'
;MEQGGNALFSPDPGPDFHNLLQMDIRYTELFITRKIGHFIGFAIFGMLLYRINRSYIKSIVWSIAFAVSTEIFQLYFGRDGRIYDMVNDSAGIVAGIVLIAVVKRWTGAAGLQARRR
;
A
#
# COMPACT_ATOMS: atom_id res chain seq x y z
N MET A 1 -28.09 5.20 35.91
CA MET A 1 -27.43 3.94 35.52
C MET A 1 -26.68 4.21 34.23
N GLU A 2 -25.39 4.54 34.36
CA GLU A 2 -24.47 4.76 33.24
C GLU A 2 -24.37 3.46 32.42
N GLN A 3 -24.78 3.51 31.16
CA GLN A 3 -24.40 2.48 30.19
C GLN A 3 -22.96 2.77 29.77
N GLY A 4 -22.02 2.15 30.50
CA GLY A 4 -20.61 2.13 30.14
C GLY A 4 -20.44 1.52 28.75
N GLY A 5 -20.15 2.38 27.78
CA GLY A 5 -19.80 2.00 26.42
C GLY A 5 -18.48 1.25 26.39
N ASN A 6 -18.51 -0.04 26.68
CA ASN A 6 -17.41 -0.92 26.37
C ASN A 6 -17.44 -1.10 24.85
N ALA A 7 -16.67 -0.29 24.13
CA ALA A 7 -16.32 -0.55 22.74
C ALA A 7 -15.45 -1.82 22.70
N LEU A 8 -16.07 -2.97 22.92
CA LEU A 8 -15.44 -4.26 22.76
C LEU A 8 -15.19 -4.42 21.26
N PHE A 9 -13.93 -4.38 20.85
CA PHE A 9 -13.52 -4.85 19.53
C PHE A 9 -14.08 -6.27 19.37
N SER A 10 -15.14 -6.41 18.58
CA SER A 10 -15.78 -7.68 18.25
C SER A 10 -15.49 -7.93 16.77
N PRO A 11 -14.44 -8.70 16.44
CA PRO A 11 -14.17 -9.07 15.06
C PRO A 11 -15.38 -9.76 14.46
N ASP A 12 -15.74 -9.42 13.22
CA ASP A 12 -16.83 -10.09 12.52
C ASP A 12 -16.36 -11.50 12.09
N PRO A 13 -16.96 -12.59 12.60
CA PRO A 13 -16.57 -13.95 12.23
C PRO A 13 -17.02 -14.36 10.82
N GLY A 14 -17.88 -13.57 10.16
CA GLY A 14 -18.41 -13.85 8.82
C GLY A 14 -18.31 -12.65 7.88
N PRO A 15 -17.09 -12.16 7.55
CA PRO A 15 -16.94 -11.00 6.69
C PRO A 15 -17.57 -11.22 5.31
N ASP A 16 -18.35 -10.25 4.83
CA ASP A 16 -18.92 -10.31 3.49
C ASP A 16 -17.87 -9.97 2.43
N PHE A 17 -17.42 -11.00 1.73
CA PHE A 17 -16.45 -10.88 0.65
C PHE A 17 -17.02 -10.22 -0.62
N HIS A 18 -18.34 -10.07 -0.77
CA HIS A 18 -18.92 -9.31 -1.89
C HIS A 18 -18.48 -7.85 -1.87
N ASN A 19 -18.17 -7.29 -0.70
CA ASN A 19 -17.66 -5.93 -0.55
C ASN A 19 -16.34 -5.71 -1.32
N LEU A 20 -15.54 -6.76 -1.52
CA LEU A 20 -14.30 -6.69 -2.32
C LEU A 20 -14.59 -6.29 -3.78
N LEU A 21 -15.72 -6.72 -4.32
CA LEU A 21 -16.15 -6.49 -5.70
C LEU A 21 -17.03 -5.25 -5.86
N GLN A 22 -17.47 -4.62 -4.76
CA GLN A 22 -18.29 -3.42 -4.83
C GLN A 22 -17.49 -2.21 -5.31
N MET A 23 -17.99 -1.55 -6.34
CA MET A 23 -17.44 -0.31 -6.88
C MET A 23 -18.32 0.89 -6.47
N ASP A 24 -18.31 1.26 -5.19
CA ASP A 24 -18.89 2.54 -4.75
C ASP A 24 -17.80 3.63 -4.73
N ILE A 25 -17.52 4.19 -5.90
CA ILE A 25 -16.56 5.30 -6.06
C ILE A 25 -17.28 6.60 -5.76
N ARG A 26 -17.23 7.04 -4.50
CA ARG A 26 -17.66 8.37 -4.10
C ARG A 26 -16.48 9.32 -4.12
N TYR A 27 -16.51 10.28 -5.06
CA TYR A 27 -15.48 11.30 -5.22
C TYR A 27 -15.63 12.41 -4.16
N THR A 28 -15.36 12.07 -2.91
CA THR A 28 -15.26 13.05 -1.81
C THR A 28 -13.80 13.41 -1.58
N GLU A 29 -13.51 14.65 -1.17
CA GLU A 29 -12.16 15.11 -0.79
C GLU A 29 -11.44 14.15 0.17
N LEU A 30 -12.17 13.64 1.17
CA LEU A 30 -11.65 12.66 2.13
C LEU A 30 -11.27 11.33 1.45
N PHE A 31 -12.03 10.88 0.47
CA PHE A 31 -11.74 9.66 -0.29
C PHE A 31 -10.46 9.85 -1.11
N ILE A 32 -10.34 10.96 -1.84
CA ILE A 32 -9.15 11.26 -2.64
C ILE A 32 -7.90 11.36 -1.76
N THR A 33 -7.98 12.12 -0.66
CA THR A 33 -6.87 12.30 0.28
C THR A 33 -6.41 10.96 0.85
N ARG A 34 -7.36 10.09 1.25
CA ARG A 34 -7.06 8.74 1.74
C ARG A 34 -6.32 7.92 0.69
N LYS A 35 -6.76 7.95 -0.57
CA LYS A 35 -6.15 7.18 -1.67
C LYS A 35 -4.73 7.61 -1.98
N ILE A 36 -4.51 8.92 -2.03
CA ILE A 36 -3.17 9.49 -2.23
C ILE A 36 -2.28 9.12 -1.04
N GLY A 37 -2.78 9.23 0.19
CA GLY A 37 -2.05 8.86 1.40
C GLY A 37 -1.62 7.38 1.39
N HIS A 38 -2.54 6.47 1.06
CA HIS A 38 -2.25 5.05 0.90
C HIS A 38 -1.19 4.80 -0.18
N PHE A 39 -1.37 5.39 -1.37
CA PHE A 39 -0.43 5.25 -2.47
C PHE A 39 0.99 5.67 -2.06
N ILE A 40 1.13 6.85 -1.45
CA ILE A 40 2.42 7.38 -0.99
C ILE A 40 3.00 6.51 0.14
N GLY A 41 2.17 6.11 1.10
CA GLY A 41 2.59 5.25 2.22
C GLY A 41 3.15 3.92 1.74
N PHE A 42 2.45 3.25 0.83
CA PHE A 42 2.89 1.99 0.23
C PHE A 42 4.10 2.16 -0.69
N ALA A 43 4.25 3.30 -1.37
CA ALA A 43 5.48 3.62 -2.11
C ALA A 43 6.69 3.69 -1.16
N ILE A 44 6.58 4.43 -0.05
CA ILE A 44 7.64 4.53 0.95
C ILE A 44 7.93 3.15 1.56
N PHE A 45 6.89 2.37 1.88
CA PHE A 45 7.05 1.02 2.40
C PHE A 45 7.83 0.12 1.45
N GLY A 46 7.47 0.09 0.16
CA GLY A 46 8.20 -0.66 -0.86
C GLY A 46 9.67 -0.25 -0.96
N MET A 47 9.96 1.06 -0.87
CA MET A 47 11.32 1.59 -0.84
C MET A 47 12.12 1.12 0.38
N LEU A 48 11.52 1.16 1.58
CA LEU A 48 12.15 0.69 2.81
C LEU A 48 12.44 -0.82 2.74
N LEU A 49 11.48 -1.59 2.23
CA LEU A 49 11.65 -3.02 2.07
C LEU A 49 12.74 -3.36 1.05
N TYR A 50 12.89 -2.56 -0.01
CA TYR A 50 14.04 -2.63 -0.92
C TYR A 50 15.36 -2.33 -0.22
N ARG A 51 15.40 -1.33 0.66
CA ARG A 51 16.62 -0.99 1.41
C ARG A 51 17.09 -2.15 2.29
N ILE A 52 16.17 -2.91 2.87
CA ILE A 52 16.44 -4.09 3.69
C ILE A 52 16.84 -5.28 2.83
N ASN A 53 16.02 -5.68 1.86
CA ASN A 53 16.22 -6.91 1.09
C ASN A 53 17.27 -6.79 -0.02
N ARG A 54 17.57 -5.56 -0.47
CA ARG A 54 18.43 -5.25 -1.63
C ARG A 54 18.04 -5.95 -2.94
N SER A 55 16.82 -6.47 -3.02
CA SER A 55 16.30 -7.21 -4.18
C SER A 55 14.96 -6.62 -4.59
N TYR A 56 14.87 -6.16 -5.85
CA TYR A 56 13.66 -5.56 -6.41
C TYR A 56 12.46 -6.50 -6.31
N ILE A 57 12.62 -7.74 -6.80
CA ILE A 57 11.53 -8.73 -6.85
C ILE A 57 11.05 -9.11 -5.45
N LYS A 58 11.97 -9.43 -4.53
CA LYS A 58 11.57 -9.79 -3.15
C LYS A 58 10.80 -8.66 -2.48
N SER A 59 11.25 -7.41 -2.66
CA SER A 59 10.58 -6.26 -2.06
C SER A 59 9.21 -6.00 -2.67
N ILE A 60 9.04 -6.14 -3.99
CA ILE A 60 7.72 -6.05 -4.64
C ILE A 60 6.79 -7.14 -4.09
N VAL A 61 7.21 -8.41 -4.13
CA VAL A 61 6.37 -9.55 -3.74
C VAL A 61 5.94 -9.43 -2.28
N TRP A 62 6.87 -9.17 -1.36
CA TRP A 62 6.54 -9.09 0.06
C TRP A 62 5.67 -7.87 0.38
N SER A 63 5.88 -6.73 -0.27
CA SER A 63 5.05 -5.55 -0.01
C SER A 63 3.66 -5.67 -0.61
N ILE A 64 3.49 -6.28 -1.79
CA ILE A 64 2.16 -6.56 -2.36
C ILE A 64 1.43 -7.58 -1.48
N ALA A 65 2.09 -8.66 -1.04
CA ALA A 65 1.49 -9.64 -0.15
C ALA A 65 1.00 -8.98 1.15
N PHE A 66 1.78 -8.04 1.69
CA PHE A 66 1.38 -7.25 2.85
C PHE A 66 0.18 -6.33 2.55
N ALA A 67 0.19 -5.59 1.44
CA ALA A 67 -0.92 -4.71 1.03
C ALA A 67 -2.24 -5.49 0.88
N VAL A 68 -2.22 -6.64 0.20
CA VAL A 68 -3.38 -7.53 0.06
C VAL A 68 -3.86 -8.02 1.43
N SER A 69 -2.93 -8.42 2.31
CA SER A 69 -3.27 -8.85 3.67
C SER A 69 -3.97 -7.74 4.47
N THR A 70 -3.53 -6.48 4.33
CA THR A 70 -4.17 -5.35 5.03
C THR A 70 -5.58 -5.08 4.57
N GLU A 71 -5.91 -5.31 3.29
CA GLU A 71 -7.28 -5.17 2.78
C GLU A 71 -8.17 -6.35 3.21
N ILE A 72 -7.63 -7.57 3.27
CA ILE A 72 -8.35 -8.72 3.82
C ILE A 72 -8.65 -8.51 5.31
N PHE A 73 -7.67 -8.04 6.09
CA PHE A 73 -7.89 -7.79 7.51
C PHE A 73 -8.88 -6.68 7.78
N GLN A 74 -8.98 -5.66 6.91
CA GLN A 74 -9.97 -4.60 7.05
C GLN A 74 -11.41 -5.13 7.07
N LEU A 75 -11.71 -6.22 6.35
CA LEU A 75 -13.03 -6.87 6.39
C LEU A 75 -13.41 -7.35 7.80
N TYR A 76 -12.45 -7.90 8.55
CA TYR A 76 -12.68 -8.39 9.92
C TYR A 76 -12.90 -7.25 10.93
N PHE A 77 -12.46 -6.04 10.60
CA PHE A 77 -12.67 -4.83 11.41
C PHE A 77 -13.94 -4.05 11.01
N GLY A 78 -14.83 -4.66 10.24
CA GLY A 78 -16.09 -4.04 9.83
C GLY A 78 -15.92 -2.92 8.82
N ARG A 79 -14.81 -2.90 8.08
CA ARG A 79 -14.57 -1.94 7.00
C ARG A 79 -14.67 -2.65 5.65
N ASP A 80 -15.20 -1.95 4.66
CA ASP A 80 -15.22 -2.45 3.28
C ASP A 80 -13.78 -2.59 2.76
N GLY A 81 -13.29 -3.83 2.69
CA GLY A 81 -12.11 -4.16 1.89
C GLY A 81 -12.49 -4.09 0.41
N ARG A 82 -11.63 -3.53 -0.43
CA ARG A 82 -11.97 -3.30 -1.85
C ARG A 82 -10.79 -3.64 -2.77
N ILE A 83 -11.05 -4.34 -3.87
CA ILE A 83 -9.99 -4.76 -4.80
C ILE A 83 -9.22 -3.57 -5.38
N TYR A 84 -9.90 -2.44 -5.64
CA TYR A 84 -9.22 -1.27 -6.16
C TYR A 84 -8.35 -0.56 -5.11
N ASP A 85 -8.55 -0.77 -3.81
CA ASP A 85 -7.62 -0.37 -2.75
C ASP A 85 -6.33 -1.19 -2.87
N MET A 86 -6.45 -2.52 -3.03
CA MET A 86 -5.29 -3.40 -3.26
C MET A 86 -4.47 -3.00 -4.50
N VAL A 87 -5.16 -2.61 -5.59
CA VAL A 87 -4.52 -2.14 -6.82
C VAL A 87 -3.80 -0.81 -6.60
N ASN A 88 -4.46 0.17 -5.95
CA ASN A 88 -3.86 1.46 -5.63
C ASN A 88 -2.58 1.30 -4.79
N ASP A 89 -2.64 0.43 -3.79
CA ASP A 89 -1.55 0.23 -2.84
C ASP A 89 -0.38 -0.50 -3.51
N SER A 90 -0.69 -1.50 -4.35
CA SER A 90 0.29 -2.18 -5.19
C SER A 90 0.94 -1.24 -6.21
N ALA A 91 0.18 -0.32 -6.80
CA ALA A 91 0.72 0.69 -7.72
C ALA A 91 1.70 1.63 -7.01
N GLY A 92 1.40 2.04 -5.76
CA GLY A 92 2.29 2.82 -4.91
C GLY A 92 3.63 2.10 -4.70
N ILE A 93 3.60 0.83 -4.28
CA ILE A 93 4.79 -0.01 -4.11
C ILE A 93 5.66 -0.02 -5.37
N VAL A 94 5.06 -0.33 -6.53
CA VAL A 94 5.80 -0.43 -7.79
C VAL A 94 6.39 0.92 -8.17
N ALA A 95 5.64 2.02 -8.04
CA ALA A 95 6.12 3.36 -8.30
C ALA A 95 7.33 3.70 -7.42
N GLY A 96 7.27 3.38 -6.13
CA GLY A 96 8.38 3.63 -5.21
C GLY A 96 9.65 2.86 -5.56
N ILE A 97 9.51 1.60 -5.96
CA ILE A 97 10.63 0.74 -6.35
C ILE A 97 11.21 1.16 -7.71
N VAL A 98 10.37 1.55 -8.67
CA VAL A 98 10.80 2.12 -9.96
C VAL A 98 11.58 3.42 -9.73
N LEU A 99 11.12 4.30 -8.83
CA LEU A 99 11.84 5.53 -8.51
C LEU A 99 13.27 5.25 -8.03
N ILE A 100 13.46 4.24 -7.16
CA ILE A 100 14.79 3.81 -6.73
C ILE A 100 15.64 3.33 -7.92
N ALA A 101 15.07 2.51 -8.81
CA ALA A 101 15.79 1.99 -9.97
C ALA A 101 16.24 3.13 -10.90
N VAL A 102 15.36 4.10 -11.15
CA VAL A 102 15.65 5.29 -11.95
C VAL A 102 16.77 6.10 -11.29
N VAL A 103 16.64 6.48 -10.02
CA VAL A 103 17.66 7.28 -9.30
C VAL A 103 19.03 6.60 -9.28
N LYS A 104 19.08 5.27 -9.07
CA LYS A 104 20.33 4.50 -9.14
C LYS A 104 20.96 4.53 -10.52
N ARG A 105 20.15 4.39 -11.58
CA ARG A 105 20.64 4.42 -12.96
C ARG A 105 21.19 5.81 -13.32
N TRP A 106 20.50 6.88 -12.91
CA TRP A 106 20.94 8.25 -13.15
C TRP A 106 22.24 8.59 -12.42
N THR A 107 22.34 8.26 -11.13
CA THR A 107 23.56 8.49 -10.34
C THR A 107 24.75 7.66 -10.84
N GLY A 108 24.52 6.40 -11.26
CA GLY A 108 25.54 5.58 -11.90
C GLY A 108 26.02 6.16 -13.24
N ALA A 109 25.10 6.62 -14.10
CA ALA A 109 25.46 7.24 -15.38
C ALA A 109 26.26 8.54 -15.19
N ALA A 110 25.85 9.39 -14.25
CA ALA A 110 26.57 10.64 -13.93
C ALA A 110 27.99 10.35 -13.39
N GLY A 111 28.15 9.34 -12.53
CA GLY A 111 29.46 8.93 -12.02
C GLY A 111 30.41 8.39 -13.11
N LEU A 112 29.88 7.67 -14.11
CA LEU A 112 30.66 7.22 -15.27
C LEU A 112 31.13 8.38 -16.16
N GLN A 113 30.32 9.43 -16.31
CA GLN A 113 30.69 10.61 -17.10
C GLN A 113 31.80 11.44 -16.42
N ALA A 114 31.78 11.55 -15.09
CA ALA A 114 32.81 12.27 -14.34
C ALA A 114 34.18 11.58 -14.37
N ARG A 115 34.23 10.24 -14.41
CA ARG A 115 35.49 9.45 -14.49
C ARG A 115 36.16 9.46 -15.87
N ARG A 116 35.49 9.92 -16.92
CA ARG A 116 36.00 9.95 -18.31
C ARG A 116 36.59 11.31 -18.71
N ARG A 117 36.55 12.30 -17.82
CA ARG A 117 37.19 13.62 -17.99
C ARG A 117 38.42 13.69 -17.10
#